data_AF-A0A060BU35-F1
#
_entry.id   AF-A0A060BU35-F1
#
_cell.length_a   1.000
_cell.length_b   1.000
_cell.length_c   1.000
_cell.angle_alpha   90.00
_cell.angle_beta   90.00
_cell.angle_gamma   90.00
#
_symmetry.space_group_name_H-M   'P 1'
#
loop_
_entity.id
_entity.type
_entity.pdbx_description
1 polymer ?
#
loop_
_entity_poly.entity_id
_entity_poly.type
_entity_poly.pdbx_seq_one_letter_code
_entity_poly.pdbx_strand_id
1 'polypeptide(L)'
;VGDASPDEMAQWVEYMTAPTRSTLANQRRGNGREQPWKVPYFGVGNELWGCGGNMRPEYAADLYRRYQTFVKAPADQKILKIAPGANVDDYNWTEVMMREAGKFMDGLSLHYYTLPGGWPPKASSTDFDETAWIETLQQALRMDELIRKHSAIMDKYDPDKKVALVVDESG
;
A
#
# COMPACT_ATOMS: atom_id res chain seq x y z
N VAL A 1 -4.10 10.69 -0.12
CA VAL A 1 -3.12 10.92 -1.21
C VAL A 1 -3.88 10.68 -2.50
N GLY A 2 -3.84 11.62 -3.43
CA GLY A 2 -4.71 11.65 -4.60
C GLY A 2 -5.49 12.94 -4.62
N ASP A 3 -6.56 13.03 -3.81
CA ASP A 3 -7.48 14.17 -3.74
C ASP A 3 -7.44 14.94 -2.40
N ALA A 4 -7.08 14.28 -1.31
CA ALA A 4 -7.00 14.86 0.03
C ALA A 4 -5.65 15.48 0.36
N SER A 5 -5.65 16.52 1.19
CA SER A 5 -4.43 17.16 1.72
C SER A 5 -3.72 16.30 2.79
N PRO A 6 -2.43 16.54 3.10
CA PRO A 6 -1.76 15.83 4.19
C PRO A 6 -2.38 16.03 5.58
N ASP A 7 -3.05 17.17 5.79
CA ASP A 7 -3.66 17.51 7.09
C ASP A 7 -4.79 16.54 7.42
N GLU A 8 -5.62 16.19 6.43
CA GLU A 8 -6.73 15.24 6.62
C GLU A 8 -6.24 13.87 7.10
N MET A 9 -5.16 13.36 6.50
CA MET A 9 -4.53 12.11 6.94
C MET A 9 -3.99 12.19 8.37
N ALA A 10 -3.34 13.31 8.71
CA ALA A 10 -2.80 13.53 10.05
C ALA A 10 -3.93 13.58 11.10
N GLN A 11 -5.01 14.30 10.80
CA GLN A 11 -6.19 14.39 11.65
C GLN A 11 -6.86 13.03 11.83
N TRP A 12 -6.91 12.20 10.78
CA TRP A 12 -7.50 10.87 10.89
C TRP A 12 -6.71 9.96 11.83
N VAL A 13 -5.38 10.00 11.74
CA VAL A 13 -4.49 9.28 12.67
C VAL A 13 -4.67 9.79 14.10
N GLU A 14 -4.72 11.11 14.31
CA GLU A 14 -4.96 11.68 15.64
C GLU A 14 -6.31 11.23 16.20
N TYR A 15 -7.38 11.37 15.41
CA TYR A 15 -8.73 10.97 15.80
C TYR A 15 -8.76 9.52 16.32
N MET A 16 -8.14 8.59 15.58
CA MET A 16 -8.12 7.18 15.94
C MET A 16 -7.23 6.87 17.16
N THR A 17 -6.07 7.52 17.27
CA THR A 17 -4.98 7.05 18.14
C THR A 17 -4.69 7.94 19.35
N ALA A 18 -5.14 9.19 19.36
CA ALA A 18 -4.74 10.13 20.41
C ALA A 18 -5.37 9.80 21.79
N PRO A 19 -4.57 9.61 22.84
CA PRO A 19 -5.05 9.41 24.21
C PRO A 19 -5.42 10.74 24.90
N THR A 20 -5.04 11.88 24.32
CA THR A 20 -5.19 13.22 24.90
C THR A 20 -6.64 13.71 24.86
N ARG A 21 -6.87 14.96 25.30
CA ARG A 21 -8.16 15.65 25.24
C ARG A 21 -8.23 16.68 24.10
N SER A 22 -7.55 16.41 22.98
CA SER A 22 -7.67 17.25 21.78
C SER A 22 -9.10 17.25 21.22
N THR A 23 -9.40 18.22 20.35
CA THR A 23 -10.71 18.33 19.69
C THR A 23 -11.09 17.04 18.97
N LEU A 24 -10.15 16.43 18.21
CA LEU A 24 -10.39 15.19 17.47
C LEU A 24 -10.56 13.99 18.39
N ALA A 25 -9.74 13.88 19.45
CA ALA A 25 -9.91 12.81 20.42
C ALA A 25 -11.28 12.92 21.15
N ASN A 26 -11.73 14.13 21.48
CA ASN A 26 -13.05 14.34 22.09
C ASN A 26 -14.19 14.07 21.10
N GLN A 27 -14.01 14.36 19.81
CA GLN A 27 -14.96 13.96 18.78
C GLN A 27 -15.09 12.44 18.69
N ARG A 28 -13.98 11.68 18.78
CA ARG A 28 -14.01 10.21 18.88
C ARG A 28 -14.83 9.74 20.09
N ARG A 29 -14.62 10.36 21.26
CA ARG A 29 -15.39 10.05 22.48
C ARG A 29 -16.87 10.34 22.31
N GLY A 30 -17.20 11.51 21.74
CA GLY A 30 -18.58 11.91 21.42
C GLY A 30 -19.28 10.95 20.46
N ASN A 31 -18.52 10.28 19.59
CA ASN A 31 -19.01 9.24 18.68
C ASN A 31 -19.06 7.84 19.31
N GLY A 32 -18.88 7.71 20.62
CA GLY A 32 -19.07 6.45 21.36
C GLY A 32 -17.81 5.63 21.58
N ARG A 33 -16.62 6.13 21.24
CA ARG A 33 -15.34 5.45 21.52
C ARG A 33 -14.46 6.25 22.48
N GLU A 34 -14.49 5.86 23.75
CA GLU A 34 -13.72 6.53 24.81
C GLU A 34 -12.20 6.38 24.60
N GLN A 35 -11.72 5.13 24.54
CA GLN A 35 -10.30 4.80 24.43
C GLN A 35 -9.80 4.84 22.98
N PRO A 36 -8.54 5.20 22.71
CA PRO A 36 -7.97 5.09 21.38
C PRO A 36 -8.06 3.67 20.79
N TRP A 37 -7.99 3.57 19.47
CA TRP A 37 -7.65 2.31 18.80
C TRP A 37 -6.13 2.18 18.65
N LYS A 38 -5.67 0.94 18.48
CA LYS A 38 -4.33 0.67 17.99
C LYS A 38 -4.40 0.57 16.47
N VAL A 39 -3.55 1.33 15.79
CA VAL A 39 -3.46 1.35 14.32
C VAL A 39 -2.06 0.89 13.94
N PRO A 40 -1.80 -0.43 13.85
CA PRO A 40 -0.45 -0.94 13.64
C PRO A 40 0.09 -0.66 12.23
N TYR A 41 -0.79 -0.53 11.23
CA TYR A 41 -0.43 -0.32 9.82
C TYR A 41 -1.23 0.84 9.24
N PHE A 42 -0.60 1.64 8.38
CA PHE A 42 -1.24 2.73 7.67
C PHE A 42 -0.70 2.84 6.25
N GLY A 43 -1.57 2.65 5.24
CA GLY A 43 -1.25 2.85 3.83
C GLY A 43 -1.26 4.34 3.47
N VAL A 44 -0.20 4.83 2.83
CA VAL A 44 -0.06 6.24 2.46
C VAL A 44 -0.37 6.42 0.98
N GLY A 45 -1.64 6.28 0.63
CA GLY A 45 -2.14 6.26 -0.74
C GLY A 45 -2.40 4.85 -1.25
N ASN A 46 -3.20 4.74 -2.31
CA ASN A 46 -3.57 3.49 -2.98
C ASN A 46 -3.51 3.69 -4.49
N GLU A 47 -2.94 2.73 -5.23
CA GLU A 47 -2.89 2.70 -6.71
C GLU A 47 -2.61 4.07 -7.35
N LEU A 48 -1.55 4.75 -6.90
CA LEU A 48 -1.27 6.12 -7.34
C LEU A 48 -0.92 6.21 -8.83
N TRP A 49 -0.44 5.13 -9.44
CA TRP A 49 -0.24 4.99 -10.90
C TRP A 49 -1.55 5.02 -11.69
N GLY A 50 -2.69 4.72 -11.05
CA GLY A 50 -4.00 4.60 -11.68
C GLY A 50 -5.03 5.49 -10.99
N CYS A 51 -6.04 4.87 -10.37
CA CYS A 51 -7.19 5.57 -9.79
C CYS A 51 -6.81 6.59 -8.70
N GLY A 52 -5.67 6.38 -8.02
CA GLY A 52 -5.16 7.28 -6.99
C GLY A 52 -4.55 8.58 -7.50
N GLY A 53 -4.46 8.80 -8.83
CA GLY A 53 -4.07 10.09 -9.41
C GLY A 53 -3.23 10.05 -10.69
N ASN A 54 -3.14 8.90 -11.36
CA ASN A 54 -2.39 8.71 -12.62
C ASN A 54 -0.96 9.27 -12.57
N MET A 55 -0.28 9.00 -11.45
CA MET A 55 1.02 9.59 -11.12
C MET A 55 2.16 8.79 -11.75
N ARG A 56 3.22 9.48 -12.14
CA ARG A 56 4.52 8.85 -12.37
C ARG A 56 5.14 8.44 -11.03
N PRO A 57 5.94 7.37 -10.97
CA PRO A 57 6.53 6.90 -9.71
C PRO A 57 7.42 7.95 -9.03
N GLU A 58 8.09 8.83 -9.78
CA GLU A 58 8.92 9.90 -9.18
C GLU A 58 8.05 10.89 -8.40
N TYR A 59 6.91 11.26 -8.97
CA TYR A 59 5.97 12.17 -8.31
C TYR A 59 5.27 11.47 -7.13
N ALA A 60 4.91 10.19 -7.27
CA ALA A 60 4.36 9.40 -6.19
C ALA A 60 5.34 9.27 -5.02
N ALA A 61 6.64 9.08 -5.28
CA ALA A 61 7.67 9.05 -4.23
C ALA A 61 7.80 10.38 -3.50
N ASP A 62 7.79 11.51 -4.21
CA ASP A 62 7.81 12.85 -3.61
C ASP A 62 6.60 13.08 -2.70
N LEU A 63 5.40 12.72 -3.17
CA LEU A 63 4.18 12.84 -2.38
C LEU A 63 4.20 11.89 -1.19
N TYR A 64 4.60 10.64 -1.37
CA TYR A 64 4.70 9.68 -0.27
C TYR A 64 5.57 10.23 0.86
N ARG A 65 6.78 10.71 0.53
CA ARG A 65 7.73 11.30 1.50
C ARG A 65 7.11 12.48 2.25
N ARG A 66 6.37 13.34 1.54
CA ARG A 66 5.65 14.47 2.14
C ARG A 66 4.56 13.98 3.09
N TYR A 67 3.64 13.14 2.63
CA TYR A 67 2.44 12.75 3.40
C TYR A 67 2.79 11.89 4.61
N GLN A 68 3.72 10.93 4.46
CA GLN A 68 4.12 10.06 5.56
C GLN A 68 4.69 10.84 6.76
N THR A 69 5.25 12.04 6.53
CA THR A 69 5.84 12.89 7.57
C THR A 69 4.82 13.30 8.64
N PHE A 70 3.55 13.43 8.23
CA PHE A 70 2.47 13.89 9.09
C PHE A 70 1.71 12.74 9.77
N VAL A 71 1.95 11.49 9.34
CA VAL A 71 1.49 10.29 10.05
C VAL A 71 2.37 10.08 11.28
N LYS A 72 1.91 10.56 12.43
CA LYS A 72 2.62 10.46 13.72
C LYS A 72 1.92 9.51 14.66
N ALA A 73 2.67 8.53 15.16
CA ALA A 73 2.18 7.66 16.21
C ALA A 73 2.26 8.37 17.58
N PRO A 74 1.26 8.23 18.45
CA PRO A 74 1.39 8.63 19.85
C PRO A 74 2.40 7.73 20.58
N ALA A 75 2.96 8.22 21.68
CA ALA A 75 4.11 7.59 22.35
C ALA A 75 3.91 6.13 22.80
N ASP A 76 2.65 5.67 22.93
CA ASP A 76 2.27 4.35 23.41
C ASP A 76 1.99 3.32 22.27
N GLN A 77 2.24 3.69 21.01
CA GLN A 77 2.15 2.76 19.87
C GLN A 77 3.11 3.14 18.73
N LYS A 78 3.40 2.18 17.86
CA LYS A 78 4.06 2.41 16.57
C LYS A 78 3.04 2.24 15.46
N ILE A 79 3.08 3.12 14.46
CA ILE A 79 2.32 2.98 13.21
C ILE A 79 3.34 2.66 12.12
N LEU A 80 3.21 1.49 11.51
CA LEU A 80 4.02 1.09 10.35
C LEU A 80 3.41 1.70 9.09
N LYS A 81 4.26 2.30 8.26
CA LYS A 81 3.83 3.07 7.10
C LYS A 81 4.09 2.29 5.82
N ILE A 82 3.02 1.99 5.10
CA ILE A 82 3.09 1.23 3.85
C ILE A 82 3.03 2.21 2.67
N ALA A 83 4.05 2.17 1.82
CA ALA A 83 4.14 2.97 0.62
C ALA A 83 3.35 2.32 -0.53
N PRO A 84 2.73 3.12 -1.41
CA PRO A 84 2.03 2.60 -2.58
C PRO A 84 3.05 2.04 -3.56
N GLY A 85 2.98 0.75 -3.84
CA GLY A 85 3.90 0.08 -4.73
C GLY A 85 3.30 -0.30 -6.08
N ALA A 86 3.91 -1.30 -6.71
CA ALA A 86 3.78 -1.53 -8.14
C ALA A 86 2.48 -2.24 -8.54
N ASN A 87 2.05 -1.98 -9.78
CA ASN A 87 1.09 -2.81 -10.50
C ASN A 87 1.84 -3.91 -11.27
N VAL A 88 1.53 -5.18 -11.03
CA VAL A 88 2.09 -6.33 -11.77
C VAL A 88 3.63 -6.24 -11.89
N ASP A 89 4.15 -6.06 -13.10
CA ASP A 89 5.56 -6.06 -13.47
C ASP A 89 6.11 -4.66 -13.75
N ASP A 90 5.49 -3.62 -13.17
CA ASP A 90 6.08 -2.27 -13.13
C ASP A 90 7.26 -2.22 -12.16
N TYR A 91 8.36 -2.84 -12.58
CA TYR A 91 9.64 -2.85 -11.87
C TYR A 91 10.24 -1.46 -11.72
N ASN A 92 9.90 -0.52 -12.62
CA ASN A 92 10.36 0.86 -12.53
C ASN A 92 9.71 1.57 -11.33
N TRP A 93 8.44 1.27 -11.03
CA TRP A 93 7.80 1.77 -9.81
C TRP A 93 8.56 1.37 -8.55
N THR A 94 8.85 0.07 -8.41
CA THR A 94 9.61 -0.46 -7.28
C THR A 94 11.01 0.15 -7.20
N GLU A 95 11.70 0.28 -8.33
CA GLU A 95 13.01 0.91 -8.42
C GLU A 95 13.01 2.34 -7.86
N VAL A 96 12.08 3.18 -8.32
CA VAL A 96 12.00 4.58 -7.93
C VAL A 96 11.56 4.71 -6.47
N MET A 97 10.52 3.99 -6.04
CA MET A 97 10.04 4.06 -4.66
C MET A 97 11.12 3.63 -3.66
N MET A 98 11.85 2.56 -3.95
CA MET A 98 12.95 2.11 -3.07
C MET A 98 14.11 3.09 -3.05
N ARG A 99 14.54 3.57 -4.22
CA ARG A 99 15.65 4.53 -4.34
C ARG A 99 15.37 5.86 -3.63
N GLU A 100 14.19 6.43 -3.85
CA GLU A 100 13.87 7.79 -3.39
C GLU A 100 13.26 7.81 -1.99
N ALA A 101 12.49 6.77 -1.63
CA ALA A 101 11.66 6.78 -0.43
C ALA A 101 11.88 5.61 0.54
N GLY A 102 12.74 4.63 0.22
CA GLY A 102 12.89 3.39 1.00
C GLY A 102 13.18 3.60 2.50
N LYS A 103 13.87 4.68 2.88
CA LYS A 103 14.17 5.02 4.29
C LYS A 103 12.96 5.53 5.09
N PHE A 104 11.84 5.85 4.45
CA PHE A 104 10.67 6.46 5.07
C PHE A 104 9.47 5.50 5.19
N MET A 105 9.63 4.26 4.73
CA MET A 105 8.58 3.23 4.73
C MET A 105 8.97 2.03 5.58
N ASP A 106 7.97 1.38 6.17
CA ASP A 106 8.12 0.07 6.81
C ASP A 106 7.70 -1.07 5.85
N GLY A 107 6.98 -0.75 4.77
CA GLY A 107 6.65 -1.69 3.69
C GLY A 107 6.32 -1.00 2.38
N LEU A 108 6.39 -1.74 1.28
CA LEU A 108 6.04 -1.32 -0.08
C LEU A 108 5.02 -2.31 -0.66
N SER A 109 3.89 -1.80 -1.16
CA SER A 109 2.82 -2.68 -1.63
C SER A 109 3.09 -3.32 -3.01
N LEU A 110 2.34 -4.35 -3.36
CA LEU A 110 2.35 -4.97 -4.70
C LEU A 110 0.96 -5.51 -5.02
N HIS A 111 0.43 -5.12 -6.17
CA HIS A 111 -0.89 -5.54 -6.62
C HIS A 111 -0.74 -6.50 -7.81
N TYR A 112 -1.36 -7.68 -7.72
CA TYR A 112 -1.45 -8.63 -8.84
C TYR A 112 -2.70 -9.50 -8.76
N TYR A 113 -3.59 -9.34 -9.73
CA TYR A 113 -4.78 -10.17 -9.90
C TYR A 113 -4.58 -11.25 -10.98
N THR A 114 -5.15 -12.43 -10.72
CA THR A 114 -5.25 -13.57 -11.63
C THR A 114 -6.48 -13.36 -12.51
N LEU A 115 -6.26 -12.99 -13.77
CA LEU A 115 -7.32 -12.61 -14.69
C LEU A 115 -7.29 -13.50 -15.94
N PRO A 116 -7.87 -14.72 -15.90
CA PRO A 116 -8.02 -15.54 -17.11
C PRO A 116 -8.69 -14.74 -18.23
N GLY A 117 -8.07 -14.73 -19.42
CA GLY A 117 -8.47 -13.88 -20.56
C GLY A 117 -8.02 -12.41 -20.51
N GLY A 118 -7.33 -11.98 -19.44
CA GLY A 118 -6.78 -10.64 -19.28
C GLY A 118 -7.81 -9.57 -18.93
N TRP A 119 -7.40 -8.30 -19.05
CA TRP A 119 -8.26 -7.15 -18.78
C TRP A 119 -9.06 -6.74 -20.04
N PRO A 120 -10.35 -6.39 -19.91
CA PRO A 120 -11.15 -6.42 -18.69
C PRO A 120 -11.59 -7.85 -18.31
N PRO A 121 -11.85 -8.15 -17.02
CA PRO A 121 -12.22 -9.49 -16.57
C PRO A 121 -13.54 -9.95 -17.21
N LYS A 122 -13.49 -11.05 -17.96
CA LYS A 122 -14.66 -11.61 -18.66
C LYS A 122 -14.84 -13.11 -18.49
N ALA A 123 -13.88 -13.80 -17.87
CA ALA A 123 -14.00 -15.22 -17.61
C ALA A 123 -15.14 -15.52 -16.62
N SER A 124 -15.85 -16.62 -16.85
CA SER A 124 -16.87 -17.12 -15.94
C SER A 124 -16.23 -17.66 -14.66
N SER A 125 -16.83 -17.37 -13.51
CA SER A 125 -16.38 -17.91 -12.22
C SER A 125 -16.96 -19.29 -11.89
N THR A 126 -17.93 -19.77 -12.67
CA THR A 126 -18.65 -21.03 -12.38
C THR A 126 -18.72 -22.01 -13.54
N ASP A 127 -18.37 -21.58 -14.76
CA ASP A 127 -18.48 -22.40 -15.98
C ASP A 127 -17.26 -22.18 -16.88
N PHE A 128 -16.31 -23.10 -16.80
CA PHE A 128 -15.04 -23.05 -17.52
C PHE A 128 -14.53 -24.47 -17.79
N ASP A 129 -13.77 -24.63 -18.88
CA ASP A 129 -13.18 -25.90 -19.26
C ASP A 129 -11.78 -26.10 -18.64
N GLU A 130 -11.14 -27.22 -18.97
CA GLU A 130 -9.78 -27.53 -18.48
C GLU A 130 -8.73 -26.51 -18.97
N THR A 131 -8.96 -25.90 -20.14
CA THR A 131 -8.08 -24.86 -20.70
C THR A 131 -8.09 -23.61 -19.82
N ALA A 132 -9.28 -23.11 -19.49
CA ALA A 132 -9.44 -21.96 -18.61
C ALA A 132 -9.00 -22.27 -17.17
N TRP A 133 -9.18 -23.51 -16.71
CA TRP A 133 -8.63 -23.98 -15.43
C TRP A 133 -7.10 -23.87 -15.39
N ILE A 134 -6.38 -24.44 -16.37
CA ILE A 134 -4.92 -24.41 -16.37
C ILE A 134 -4.36 -23.00 -16.62
N GLU A 135 -5.04 -22.18 -17.44
CA GLU A 135 -4.67 -20.77 -17.64
C GLU A 135 -4.75 -19.99 -16.32
N THR A 136 -5.84 -20.17 -15.55
CA THR A 136 -6.02 -19.51 -14.25
C THR A 136 -4.89 -19.87 -13.29
N LEU A 137 -4.53 -21.17 -13.21
CA LEU A 137 -3.41 -21.62 -12.39
C LEU A 137 -2.07 -21.05 -12.85
N GLN A 138 -1.83 -21.03 -14.17
CA GLN A 138 -0.60 -20.47 -14.74
C GLN A 138 -0.44 -18.98 -14.39
N GLN A 139 -1.52 -18.21 -14.49
CA GLN A 139 -1.52 -16.81 -14.12
C GLN A 139 -1.27 -16.64 -12.60
N ALA A 140 -1.97 -17.39 -11.75
CA ALA A 140 -1.76 -17.32 -10.30
C ALA A 140 -0.30 -17.62 -9.91
N LEU A 141 0.33 -18.60 -10.56
CA LEU A 141 1.73 -18.96 -10.34
C LEU A 141 2.72 -17.86 -10.74
N ARG A 142 2.34 -16.91 -11.59
CA ARG A 142 3.17 -15.75 -11.97
C ARG A 142 3.53 -14.88 -10.75
N MET A 143 2.76 -14.95 -9.65
CA MET A 143 3.08 -14.24 -8.41
C MET A 143 4.51 -14.54 -7.91
N ASP A 144 4.99 -15.78 -8.05
CA ASP A 144 6.36 -16.14 -7.64
C ASP A 144 7.43 -15.37 -8.44
N GLU A 145 7.23 -15.20 -9.74
CA GLU A 145 8.11 -14.39 -10.59
C GLU A 145 8.10 -12.92 -10.14
N LEU A 146 6.92 -12.35 -9.91
CA LEU A 146 6.75 -10.95 -9.53
C LEU A 146 7.40 -10.68 -8.16
N ILE A 147 7.14 -11.52 -7.17
CA ILE A 147 7.75 -11.40 -5.83
C ILE A 147 9.27 -11.47 -5.94
N ARG A 148 9.83 -12.43 -6.68
CA ARG A 148 11.29 -12.56 -6.82
C ARG A 148 11.92 -11.34 -7.48
N LYS A 149 11.34 -10.85 -8.57
CA LYS A 149 11.90 -9.71 -9.32
C LYS A 149 11.77 -8.39 -8.55
N HIS A 150 10.63 -8.13 -7.91
CA HIS A 150 10.47 -6.95 -7.05
C HIS A 150 11.38 -7.02 -5.82
N SER A 151 11.46 -8.17 -5.15
CA SER A 151 12.36 -8.35 -4.01
C SER A 151 13.83 -8.17 -4.40
N ALA A 152 14.25 -8.67 -5.56
CA ALA A 152 15.61 -8.45 -6.07
C ALA A 152 15.91 -6.96 -6.31
N ILE A 153 14.90 -6.16 -6.66
CA ILE A 153 15.06 -4.70 -6.77
C ILE A 153 15.18 -4.07 -5.39
N MET A 154 14.32 -4.45 -4.46
CA MET A 154 14.35 -3.98 -3.08
C MET A 154 15.70 -4.25 -2.41
N ASP A 155 16.28 -5.45 -2.61
CA ASP A 155 17.57 -5.86 -2.07
C ASP A 155 18.73 -4.92 -2.48
N LYS A 156 18.64 -4.22 -3.62
CA LYS A 156 19.65 -3.22 -4.04
C LYS A 156 19.71 -2.00 -3.11
N TYR A 157 18.58 -1.68 -2.48
CA TYR A 157 18.39 -0.47 -1.67
C TYR A 157 18.22 -0.78 -0.18
N ASP A 158 17.80 -2.01 0.14
CA ASP A 158 17.54 -2.49 1.49
C ASP A 158 18.01 -3.95 1.66
N PRO A 159 19.34 -4.20 1.68
CA PRO A 159 19.89 -5.55 1.79
C PRO A 159 19.57 -6.23 3.13
N ASP A 160 19.27 -5.43 4.17
CA ASP A 160 18.88 -5.90 5.51
C ASP A 160 17.39 -6.30 5.59
N LYS A 161 16.61 -6.08 4.52
CA LYS A 161 15.17 -6.42 4.42
C LYS A 161 14.33 -5.81 5.54
N LYS A 162 14.54 -4.52 5.82
CA LYS A 162 13.76 -3.75 6.79
C LYS A 162 12.39 -3.33 6.23
N VAL A 163 12.30 -3.10 4.93
CA VAL A 163 11.06 -2.77 4.21
C VAL A 163 10.42 -4.08 3.75
N ALA A 164 9.22 -4.36 4.25
CA ALA A 164 8.46 -5.52 3.81
C ALA A 164 7.91 -5.32 2.40
N LEU A 165 7.92 -6.38 1.57
CA LEU A 165 7.06 -6.45 0.39
C LEU A 165 5.66 -6.85 0.86
N VAL A 166 4.65 -6.02 0.59
CA VAL A 166 3.27 -6.21 1.08
C VAL A 166 2.34 -6.48 -0.10
N VAL A 167 1.97 -7.73 -0.31
CA VAL A 167 0.97 -8.09 -1.34
C VAL A 167 -0.43 -7.88 -0.74
N ASP A 168 -0.97 -6.67 -0.87
CA ASP A 168 -2.23 -6.23 -0.26
C ASP A 168 -3.43 -6.27 -1.23
N GLU A 169 -3.19 -6.45 -2.52
CA GLU A 169 -4.22 -6.77 -3.51
C GLU A 169 -3.79 -7.97 -4.37
N SER A 170 -4.48 -9.09 -4.18
CA SER A 170 -4.34 -10.29 -5.03
C SER A 170 -5.61 -11.15 -4.98
N GLY A 171 -5.81 -11.95 -6.02
CA GLY A 171 -6.98 -12.83 -6.15
C GLY A 171 -7.18 -13.31 -7.57
#